data_AF-A0A2I3NA39-F1
#
_entry.id   AF-A0A2I3NA39-F1
#
_cell.length_a   1.000
_cell.length_b   1.000
_cell.length_c   1.000
_cell.angle_alpha   90.00
_cell.angle_beta   90.00
_cell.angle_gamma   90.00
#
_symmetry.space_group_name_H-M   'P 1'
#
loop_
_entity.id
_entity.type
_entity.pdbx_description
1 polymer ?
#
loop_
_entity_poly.entity_id
_entity_poly.type
_entity_poly.pdbx_seq_one_letter_code
_entity_poly.pdbx_strand_id
1 'polypeptide(L)'
;MMCREEHKKKYPEVPVNFAEFSKKCSRRWKTMSRKEKSKFDELAKTDKVHYDQEMKDYGPAKGGKKKKDSNTFKRPPSGFFLFYSEFHPKIKSTNPGISIGDVTKKLGEM
;
A
#
# COMPACT_ATOMS: atom_id res chain seq x y z
N MET A 1 11.39 -17.21 -13.33
CA MET A 1 10.34 -17.42 -14.36
C MET A 1 10.62 -18.53 -15.39
N MET A 2 11.84 -19.06 -15.51
CA MET A 2 12.23 -19.88 -16.68
C MET A 2 11.43 -21.18 -16.90
N CYS A 3 11.00 -21.92 -15.86
CA CYS A 3 10.30 -23.19 -16.11
C CYS A 3 8.97 -23.04 -16.87
N ARG A 4 8.24 -21.93 -16.65
CA ARG A 4 6.92 -21.72 -17.27
C ARG A 4 7.07 -21.21 -18.70
N GLU A 5 8.02 -20.30 -18.91
CA GLU A 5 8.33 -19.78 -20.24
C GLU A 5 8.95 -20.84 -21.14
N GLU A 6 9.86 -21.68 -20.62
CA GLU A 6 10.38 -22.83 -21.37
C GLU A 6 9.27 -23.80 -21.79
N HIS A 7 8.31 -24.07 -20.89
CA HIS A 7 7.18 -24.95 -21.21
C HIS A 7 6.27 -24.33 -22.26
N LYS A 8 5.98 -23.04 -22.17
CA LYS A 8 5.16 -22.31 -23.15
C LYS A 8 5.86 -22.20 -24.51
N LYS A 9 7.20 -22.10 -24.54
CA LYS A 9 7.98 -22.08 -25.78
C LYS A 9 8.05 -23.45 -26.47
N LYS A 10 8.16 -24.54 -25.69
CA LYS A 10 8.23 -25.92 -26.23
C LYS A 10 6.86 -26.53 -26.53
N TYR A 11 5.83 -26.11 -25.81
CA TYR A 11 4.46 -26.61 -25.95
C TYR A 11 3.48 -25.41 -25.94
N PRO A 12 3.52 -24.56 -26.99
CA PRO A 12 2.72 -23.34 -27.04
C PRO A 12 1.20 -23.60 -27.06
N GLU A 13 0.77 -24.75 -27.59
CA GLU A 13 -0.64 -25.12 -27.69
C GLU A 13 -1.18 -25.96 -26.52
N VAL A 14 -0.30 -26.43 -25.62
CA VAL A 14 -0.74 -27.24 -24.47
C VAL A 14 -1.11 -26.30 -23.33
N PRO A 15 -2.40 -26.21 -22.94
CA PRO A 15 -2.81 -25.39 -21.82
C PRO A 15 -2.14 -25.89 -20.54
N VAL A 16 -1.39 -25.01 -19.89
CA VAL A 16 -0.62 -25.36 -18.69
C VAL A 16 -1.55 -25.31 -17.48
N ASN A 17 -1.97 -26.48 -16.98
CA ASN A 17 -2.63 -26.59 -15.69
C ASN A 17 -1.65 -26.19 -14.57
N PHE A 18 -1.96 -25.13 -13.82
CA PHE A 18 -1.07 -24.58 -12.78
C PHE A 18 -0.72 -25.59 -11.69
N ALA A 19 -1.66 -26.43 -11.27
CA ALA A 19 -1.43 -27.41 -10.21
C ALA A 19 -0.42 -28.48 -10.65
N GLU A 20 -0.60 -29.02 -11.85
CA GLU A 20 0.31 -30.01 -12.45
C GLU A 20 1.69 -29.40 -12.76
N PHE A 21 1.69 -28.17 -13.26
CA PHE A 21 2.92 -27.44 -13.55
C PHE A 21 3.74 -27.13 -12.29
N SER A 22 3.07 -26.74 -11.19
CA SER A 22 3.69 -26.51 -9.90
C SER A 22 4.32 -27.79 -9.34
N LYS A 23 3.61 -28.92 -9.41
CA LYS A 23 4.16 -30.25 -9.04
C LYS A 23 5.39 -30.62 -9.87
N LYS A 24 5.34 -30.42 -11.20
CA LYS A 24 6.46 -30.69 -12.12
C LYS A 24 7.69 -29.82 -11.81
N CYS A 25 7.48 -28.54 -11.50
CA CYS A 25 8.57 -27.65 -11.09
C CYS A 25 9.17 -28.07 -9.75
N SER A 26 8.35 -28.42 -8.76
CA SER A 26 8.83 -28.91 -7.46
C SER A 26 9.67 -30.18 -7.61
N ARG A 27 9.21 -31.15 -8.40
CA ARG A 27 9.97 -32.38 -8.69
C ARG A 27 11.29 -32.06 -9.40
N ARG A 28 11.28 -31.21 -10.43
CA ARG A 28 12.49 -30.79 -11.17
C ARG A 28 13.49 -30.09 -10.24
N TRP A 29 13.02 -29.22 -9.35
CA TRP A 29 13.86 -28.56 -8.36
C TRP A 29 14.51 -29.54 -7.38
N LYS A 30 13.75 -30.53 -6.88
CA LYS A 30 14.30 -31.56 -5.97
C LYS A 30 15.42 -32.37 -6.64
N THR A 31 15.27 -32.70 -7.92
CA THR A 31 16.26 -33.47 -8.69
C THR A 31 17.43 -32.65 -9.23
N MET A 32 17.33 -31.31 -9.26
CA MET A 32 18.42 -30.45 -9.71
C MET A 32 19.62 -30.50 -8.76
N SER A 33 20.82 -30.53 -9.34
CA SER A 33 22.09 -30.47 -8.62
C SER A 33 22.34 -29.08 -8.01
N ARG A 34 23.27 -29.01 -7.04
CA ARG A 34 23.71 -27.71 -6.46
C ARG A 34 24.24 -26.75 -7.51
N LYS A 35 24.93 -27.26 -8.55
CA LYS A 35 25.49 -26.45 -9.63
C LYS A 35 24.39 -25.82 -10.50
N GLU A 36 23.33 -26.57 -10.79
CA GLU A 36 22.18 -26.06 -11.54
C GLU A 36 21.36 -25.08 -10.70
N LYS A 37 21.22 -25.35 -9.40
CA LYS A 37 20.54 -24.45 -8.44
C LYS A 37 21.28 -23.13 -8.26
N SER A 38 22.62 -23.17 -8.25
CA SER A 38 23.46 -21.98 -8.11
C SER A 38 23.11 -20.88 -9.12
N LYS A 39 22.80 -21.24 -10.38
CA LYS A 39 22.32 -20.26 -11.37
C LYS A 39 21.06 -19.52 -10.91
N PHE A 40 20.12 -20.23 -10.26
CA PHE A 40 18.89 -19.63 -9.75
C PHE A 40 19.13 -18.83 -8.47
N ASP A 41 20.07 -19.26 -7.62
CA ASP A 41 20.47 -18.53 -6.42
C ASP A 41 21.11 -17.18 -6.77
N GLU A 42 21.99 -17.14 -7.79
CA GLU A 42 22.58 -15.89 -8.28
C GLU A 42 21.52 -14.94 -8.85
N LEU A 43 20.57 -15.46 -9.65
CA LEU A 43 19.45 -14.66 -10.14
C LEU A 43 18.58 -14.11 -9.00
N ALA A 44 18.31 -14.92 -7.97
CA ALA A 44 17.56 -14.48 -6.79
C ALA A 44 18.30 -13.38 -6.01
N LYS A 45 19.63 -13.45 -5.93
CA LYS A 45 20.45 -12.37 -5.35
C LYS A 45 20.34 -11.09 -6.16
N THR A 46 20.45 -11.17 -7.49
CA THR A 46 20.30 -9.99 -8.37
C THR A 46 18.92 -9.36 -8.24
N ASP A 47 17.86 -10.18 -8.24
CA ASP A 47 16.47 -9.72 -8.06
C ASP A 47 16.30 -9.03 -6.71
N LYS A 48 16.82 -9.64 -5.62
CA LYS A 48 16.79 -9.03 -4.30
C LYS A 48 17.50 -7.67 -4.27
N VAL A 49 18.66 -7.53 -4.93
CA VAL A 49 19.37 -6.24 -5.01
C VAL A 49 18.54 -5.20 -5.77
N HIS A 50 17.87 -5.61 -6.86
CA HIS A 50 17.00 -4.72 -7.61
C HIS A 50 15.81 -4.24 -6.77
N TYR A 51 15.12 -5.17 -6.10
CA TYR A 51 14.01 -4.87 -5.20
C TYR A 51 14.46 -3.98 -4.04
N ASP A 52 15.59 -4.29 -3.40
CA ASP A 52 16.13 -3.48 -2.31
C ASP A 52 16.52 -2.08 -2.80
N GLN A 53 16.93 -1.93 -4.06
CA GLN A 53 17.22 -0.64 -4.67
C GLN A 53 15.94 0.15 -4.98
N GLU A 54 14.91 -0.48 -5.55
CA GLU A 54 13.59 0.15 -5.77
C GLU A 54 12.95 0.56 -4.43
N MET A 55 13.12 -0.24 -3.39
CA MET A 55 12.58 0.06 -2.06
C MET A 55 13.32 1.18 -1.33
N LYS A 56 14.55 1.54 -1.72
CA LYS A 56 15.23 2.74 -1.18
C LYS A 56 14.55 4.03 -1.62
N ASP A 57 14.05 4.05 -2.85
CA ASP A 57 13.30 5.18 -3.40
C ASP A 57 11.82 5.16 -2.95
N TYR A 58 11.33 3.98 -2.53
CA TYR A 58 10.03 3.80 -1.89
C TYR A 58 10.06 4.23 -0.40
N GLY A 59 10.05 5.53 -0.16
CA GLY A 59 9.87 6.07 1.19
C GLY A 59 8.47 5.72 1.76
N PRO A 60 8.34 5.43 3.08
CA PRO A 60 7.03 5.26 3.69
C PRO A 60 6.23 6.55 3.51
N ALA A 61 5.04 6.47 2.92
CA ALA A 61 4.17 7.63 2.68
C ALA A 61 3.73 8.30 4.01
N LYS A 62 4.58 9.14 4.58
CA LYS A 62 4.30 10.04 5.70
C LYS A 62 4.79 11.45 5.35
N GLY A 63 3.90 12.27 4.78
CA GLY A 63 4.19 13.70 4.59
C GLY A 63 3.33 14.48 3.59
N GLY A 64 2.63 13.83 2.66
CA GLY A 64 1.76 14.54 1.72
C GLY A 64 0.40 14.88 2.32
N LYS A 65 -0.01 16.15 2.34
CA LYS A 65 -1.44 16.51 2.39
C LYS A 65 -2.12 15.77 1.23
N LYS A 66 -2.79 14.65 1.53
CA LYS A 66 -3.65 13.96 0.57
C LYS A 66 -4.72 14.96 0.15
N LYS A 67 -4.82 15.25 -1.15
CA LYS A 67 -6.03 15.86 -1.70
C LYS A 67 -7.19 14.97 -1.25
N LYS A 68 -8.18 15.57 -0.60
CA LYS A 68 -9.33 14.83 -0.08
C LYS A 68 -10.15 14.33 -1.27
N ASP A 69 -10.07 13.06 -1.59
CA ASP A 69 -10.92 12.43 -2.60
C ASP A 69 -12.38 12.53 -2.14
N SER A 70 -13.23 13.19 -2.94
CA SER A 70 -14.65 13.43 -2.64
C SER A 70 -15.48 12.15 -2.39
N ASN A 71 -14.93 10.96 -2.64
CA ASN A 71 -15.61 9.67 -2.45
C ASN A 71 -15.12 8.88 -1.21
N THR A 72 -14.32 9.48 -0.32
CA THR A 72 -13.81 8.79 0.87
C THR A 72 -14.63 9.12 2.12
N PHE A 73 -14.98 8.09 2.89
CA PHE A 73 -15.68 8.23 4.17
C PHE A 73 -14.89 9.20 5.08
N LYS A 74 -15.57 10.24 5.59
CA LYS A 74 -14.93 11.32 6.36
C LYS A 74 -14.28 10.71 7.61
N ARG A 75 -13.02 11.10 7.88
CA ARG A 75 -12.31 10.67 9.09
C ARG A 75 -13.12 11.05 10.35
N PRO A 76 -13.08 10.23 11.41
CA PRO A 76 -13.73 10.58 12.66
C PRO A 76 -13.18 11.92 13.19
N PRO A 77 -14.04 12.78 13.77
CA PRO A 77 -13.62 14.07 14.30
C PRO A 77 -12.60 13.87 15.43
N SER A 78 -11.60 14.75 15.50
CA SER A 78 -10.70 14.79 16.66
C SER A 78 -11.43 15.32 17.89
N GLY A 79 -10.86 15.12 19.08
CA GLY A 79 -11.43 15.64 20.33
C GLY A 79 -11.73 17.14 20.29
N PHE A 80 -10.87 17.93 19.63
CA PHE A 80 -11.11 19.36 19.41
C PHE A 80 -12.35 19.64 18.56
N PHE A 81 -12.61 18.84 17.51
CA PHE A 81 -13.81 19.02 16.68
C PHE A 81 -15.09 18.60 17.42
N LEU A 82 -15.01 17.63 18.33
CA LEU A 82 -16.12 17.29 19.23
C LEU A 82 -16.41 18.44 20.19
N PHE A 83 -15.39 18.96 20.86
CA PHE A 83 -15.48 20.14 21.71
C PHE A 83 -16.06 21.35 20.94
N TYR A 84 -15.49 21.67 19.79
CA TYR A 84 -15.98 22.75 18.92
C TYR A 84 -17.47 22.57 18.59
N SER A 85 -17.91 21.35 18.27
CA SER A 85 -19.30 21.09 17.91
C SER A 85 -20.31 21.35 19.03
N GLU A 86 -19.91 21.18 20.29
CA GLU A 86 -20.79 21.40 21.45
C GLU A 86 -20.84 22.87 21.89
N PHE A 87 -19.72 23.59 21.79
CA PHE A 87 -19.60 24.95 22.34
C PHE A 87 -19.80 26.05 21.29
N HIS A 88 -19.47 25.80 20.03
CA HIS A 88 -19.74 26.72 18.92
C HIS A 88 -21.21 27.19 18.85
N PRO A 89 -22.23 26.31 18.88
CA PRO A 89 -23.63 26.75 18.83
C PRO A 89 -24.03 27.55 20.08
N LYS A 90 -23.48 27.25 21.26
CA LYS A 90 -23.74 28.01 22.49
C LYS A 90 -23.25 29.44 22.38
N ILE A 91 -22.00 29.64 21.95
CA ILE A 91 -21.39 30.98 21.78
C ILE A 91 -22.12 31.78 20.70
N LYS A 92 -22.48 31.13 19.59
CA LYS A 92 -23.22 31.77 18.49
C LYS A 92 -24.65 32.15 18.90
N SER A 93 -25.29 31.36 19.75
CA SER A 93 -26.63 31.68 20.28
C SER A 93 -26.61 32.86 21.26
N THR A 94 -25.56 32.99 22.08
CA THR A 94 -25.42 34.12 23.01
C THR A 94 -25.08 35.44 22.30
N ASN A 95 -24.38 35.36 21.16
CA ASN A 95 -24.01 36.54 20.36
C ASN A 95 -24.49 36.37 18.91
N PRO A 96 -25.79 36.55 18.64
CA PRO A 96 -26.35 36.42 17.29
C PRO A 96 -25.81 37.55 16.39
N GLY A 97 -24.72 37.28 15.67
CA GLY A 97 -24.01 38.25 14.84
C GLY A 97 -22.49 38.07 14.80
N ILE A 98 -21.92 37.29 15.73
CA ILE A 98 -20.48 36.98 15.72
C ILE A 98 -20.09 36.16 14.49
N SER A 99 -18.94 36.50 13.88
CA SER A 99 -18.41 35.75 12.74
C SER A 99 -17.92 34.37 13.16
N ILE A 100 -18.00 33.38 12.27
CA ILE A 100 -17.53 32.02 12.58
C ILE A 100 -16.03 31.98 12.91
N GLY A 101 -15.25 32.90 12.31
CA GLY A 101 -13.83 33.05 12.59
C GLY A 101 -13.57 33.49 14.03
N ASP A 102 -14.37 34.45 14.52
CA ASP A 102 -14.21 34.97 15.88
C ASP A 102 -14.75 34.00 16.94
N VAL A 103 -15.78 33.20 16.61
CA VAL A 103 -16.17 32.06 17.47
C VAL A 103 -15.06 31.02 17.56
N THR A 104 -14.39 30.72 16.43
CA THR A 104 -13.28 29.76 16.40
C THR A 104 -12.08 30.25 17.22
N LYS A 105 -11.74 31.53 17.12
CA LYS A 105 -10.69 32.13 17.96
C LYS A 105 -11.05 32.05 19.44
N LYS A 106 -12.28 32.44 19.80
CA LYS A 106 -12.78 32.38 21.18
C LYS A 106 -12.79 30.96 21.76
N LEU A 107 -13.10 29.95 20.93
CA LEU A 107 -13.02 28.53 21.32
C LEU A 107 -11.60 27.99 21.38
N GLY A 108 -10.65 28.57 20.64
CA GLY A 108 -9.24 28.20 20.68
C GLY A 108 -8.47 28.81 21.86
N GLU A 109 -9.00 29.89 22.45
CA GLU A 109 -8.47 30.55 23.64
C GLU A 109 -9.08 30.02 24.96
N MET A 110 -10.16 29.22 24.89
CA MET A 110 -10.77 28.49 26.01
C MET A 110 -10.08 27.16 26.27
#